data_AF-A0A2A5WX21-F1
#
_entry.id   AF-A0A2A5WX21-F1
#
_cell.length_a   1.000
_cell.length_b   1.000
_cell.length_c   1.000
_cell.angle_alpha   90.00
_cell.angle_beta   90.00
_cell.angle_gamma   90.00
#
_symmetry.space_group_name_H-M   'P 1'
#
loop_
_entity.id
_entity.type
_entity.pdbx_description
1 polymer ?
#
loop_
_entity_poly.entity_id
_entity_poly.type
_entity_poly.pdbx_seq_one_letter_code
_entity_poly.pdbx_strand_id
1 'polypeptide(L)'
;MWRPQVYDLVAHYEPRSDFSLTHSIRAAVKELGRKYRGTTLMTGAHAGSPVIHTDMRGISIGTRLEISRLALRERDRQPLVAEVFRMFREAAERGIASGPIDRMTVKFPNAESKPDARQPIHDAYEEVFDSSCCFQRMQDPHTLRLGRAVVHQALIHHLREDGPYHSDHQPRVERVHSELGRRPGRYEGYQYFVEPIFTPGEHPEVVFHYSGDEPSRIIEVTMRQKSEETLQFMKSKTMRADPSRFVSLIDYDQGARRFGRLWVMQEGLLRRLDREWLPLIYLFMDEDLNPPLDATFTWEELYERQRVSPYVPRAQRLSSTFLDICIERLSERFLVLPEGGRFRLQPLFREVQHVTFYELGHYDKRLG
;
A
#
# COMPACT_ATOMS: atom_id res chain seq x y z
N MET A 1 7.82 30.58 12.67
CA MET A 1 7.47 29.95 13.97
C MET A 1 8.17 28.59 14.02
N TRP A 2 8.91 28.26 15.09
CA TRP A 2 9.60 26.97 15.21
C TRP A 2 8.55 25.91 15.58
N ARG A 3 8.32 24.93 14.72
CA ARG A 3 7.43 23.79 15.00
C ARG A 3 8.30 22.55 15.16
N PRO A 4 8.83 22.28 16.37
CA PRO A 4 9.66 21.12 16.62
C PRO A 4 8.86 19.86 16.32
N GLN A 5 9.50 18.90 15.65
CA GLN A 5 8.90 17.63 15.29
C GLN A 5 9.86 16.50 15.69
N VAL A 6 9.35 15.56 16.48
CA VAL A 6 10.07 14.34 16.84
C VAL A 6 9.58 13.22 15.93
N TYR A 7 10.51 12.45 15.38
CA TYR A 7 10.27 11.22 14.64
C TYR A 7 10.95 10.06 15.36
N ASP A 8 10.18 9.09 15.83
CA ASP A 8 10.70 7.83 16.33
C ASP A 8 10.66 6.82 15.20
N LEU A 9 11.83 6.41 14.71
CA LEU A 9 11.99 5.56 13.53
C LEU A 9 12.49 4.19 13.94
N VAL A 10 11.92 3.16 13.34
CA VAL A 10 12.24 1.77 13.62
C VAL A 10 12.36 0.99 12.32
N ALA A 11 13.43 0.23 12.16
CA ALA A 11 13.60 -0.75 11.09
C ALA A 11 13.66 -2.16 11.69
N HIS A 12 12.81 -3.05 11.18
CA HIS A 12 12.85 -4.49 11.42
C HIS A 12 13.54 -5.15 10.23
N TYR A 13 14.39 -6.11 10.53
CA TYR A 13 15.15 -6.84 9.53
C TYR A 13 14.71 -8.30 9.46
N GLU A 14 14.87 -8.91 8.28
CA GLU A 14 14.51 -10.29 8.07
C GLU A 14 15.26 -11.22 9.04
N PRO A 15 14.59 -12.23 9.64
CA PRO A 15 15.24 -13.18 10.52
C PRO A 15 16.24 -14.07 9.79
N ARG A 16 17.36 -14.37 10.45
CA ARG A 16 18.34 -15.36 9.98
C ARG A 16 18.69 -16.36 11.08
N SER A 17 18.89 -17.62 10.70
CA SER A 17 19.26 -18.70 11.62
C SER A 17 20.72 -18.65 12.06
N ASP A 18 21.58 -18.04 11.26
CA ASP A 18 23.02 -17.91 11.51
C ASP A 18 23.41 -16.57 12.18
N PHE A 19 22.43 -15.72 12.48
CA PHE A 19 22.69 -14.43 13.12
C PHE A 19 22.88 -14.59 14.64
N SER A 20 23.86 -13.89 15.21
CA SER A 20 24.07 -13.81 16.66
C SER A 20 24.45 -12.39 17.05
N LEU A 21 23.81 -11.83 18.08
CA LEU A 21 24.10 -10.48 18.56
C LEU A 21 25.36 -10.46 19.44
N THR A 22 26.51 -10.30 18.80
CA THR A 22 27.83 -10.26 19.46
C THR A 22 28.17 -8.88 20.02
N HIS A 23 29.25 -8.83 20.83
CA HIS A 23 29.84 -7.56 21.26
C HIS A 23 30.31 -6.69 20.09
N SER A 24 30.87 -7.30 19.02
CA SER A 24 31.33 -6.56 17.84
C SER A 24 30.17 -5.89 17.09
N ILE A 25 29.01 -6.54 16.98
CA ILE A 25 27.80 -5.94 16.39
C ILE A 25 27.32 -4.77 17.23
N ARG A 26 27.27 -4.91 18.57
CA ARG A 26 26.89 -3.80 19.46
C ARG A 26 27.84 -2.60 19.33
N ALA A 27 29.14 -2.85 19.15
CA ALA A 27 30.12 -1.79 18.90
C ALA A 27 29.90 -1.13 17.53
N ALA A 28 29.61 -1.91 16.49
CA ALA A 28 29.32 -1.41 15.15
C ALA A 28 28.05 -0.54 15.11
N VAL A 29 27.00 -0.90 15.86
CA VAL A 29 25.79 -0.06 16.01
C VAL A 29 26.11 1.30 16.64
N LYS A 30 26.97 1.32 17.67
CA LYS A 30 27.42 2.58 18.28
C LYS A 30 28.23 3.43 17.29
N GLU A 31 29.04 2.79 16.45
CA GLU A 31 29.82 3.46 15.42
C GLU A 31 28.93 4.05 14.32
N LEU A 32 27.93 3.30 13.84
CA LEU A 32 26.88 3.82 12.96
C LEU A 32 26.17 5.03 13.59
N GLY A 33 25.81 4.93 14.87
CA GLY A 33 25.20 6.02 15.61
C GLY A 33 26.05 7.28 15.67
N ARG A 34 27.39 7.16 15.75
CA ARG A 34 28.33 8.29 15.69
C ARG A 34 28.44 8.86 14.28
N LYS A 35 28.52 8.00 13.26
CA LYS A 35 28.62 8.39 11.85
C LYS A 35 27.40 9.21 11.41
N TYR A 36 26.21 8.74 11.78
CA TYR A 36 24.93 9.37 11.44
C TYR A 36 24.43 10.30 12.54
N ARG A 37 25.29 10.81 13.42
CA ARG A 37 24.86 11.67 14.54
C ARG A 37 24.57 13.09 14.06
N GLY A 38 23.33 13.36 13.67
CA GLY A 38 22.79 14.74 13.69
C GLY A 38 22.70 15.26 15.13
N THR A 39 23.08 16.52 15.38
CA THR A 39 23.02 17.19 16.70
C THR A 39 21.59 17.17 17.25
N THR A 40 21.24 16.15 18.04
CA THR A 40 19.94 16.10 18.71
C THR A 40 20.14 15.76 20.18
N LEU A 41 20.01 16.79 21.02
CA LEU A 41 19.81 16.69 22.46
C LEU A 41 18.34 16.33 22.67
N MET A 42 18.05 15.05 22.86
CA MET A 42 16.70 14.58 23.16
C MET A 42 16.70 13.72 24.42
N THR A 43 15.78 14.02 25.33
CA THR A 43 15.26 13.10 26.34
C THR A 43 13.96 12.50 25.80
N GLY A 44 13.93 11.20 25.57
CA GLY A 44 12.82 10.49 24.90
C GLY A 44 13.12 8.99 24.75
N ALA A 45 12.17 8.21 24.19
CA ALA A 45 12.19 6.75 24.20
C ALA A 45 13.51 6.10 23.72
N HIS A 46 14.22 6.73 22.77
CA HIS A 46 15.50 6.23 22.22
C HIS A 46 16.67 7.26 22.28
N ALA A 47 16.52 8.37 23.01
CA ALA A 47 17.57 9.36 23.33
C ALA A 47 18.54 9.79 22.18
N GLY A 48 18.09 9.78 20.92
CA GLY A 48 18.88 10.18 19.76
C GLY A 48 20.04 9.25 19.37
N SER A 49 20.19 8.11 20.03
CA SER A 49 21.23 7.10 19.74
C SER A 49 20.57 5.80 19.26
N PRO A 50 21.12 5.12 18.23
CA PRO A 50 20.52 3.89 17.76
C PRO A 50 20.62 2.78 18.81
N VAL A 51 19.52 2.06 19.00
CA VAL A 51 19.45 0.88 19.86
C VAL A 51 19.11 -0.34 19.01
N ILE A 52 19.81 -1.45 19.22
CA ILE A 52 19.53 -2.73 18.57
C ILE A 52 18.87 -3.71 19.53
N HIS A 53 17.80 -4.34 19.06
CA HIS A 53 17.08 -5.41 19.72
C HIS A 53 17.09 -6.67 18.86
N THR A 54 16.91 -7.82 19.49
CA THR A 54 16.75 -9.11 18.82
C THR A 54 15.41 -9.72 19.18
N ASP A 55 14.69 -10.19 18.17
CA ASP A 55 13.41 -10.86 18.29
C ASP A 55 13.54 -12.29 17.74
N MET A 56 13.24 -13.32 18.55
CA MET A 56 13.23 -14.71 18.06
C MET A 56 11.99 -14.98 17.20
N ARG A 57 12.19 -15.55 16.01
CA ARG A 57 11.12 -16.08 15.14
C ARG A 57 11.42 -17.54 14.80
N GLY A 58 10.85 -18.46 15.58
CA GLY A 58 11.19 -19.89 15.49
C GLY A 58 12.65 -20.13 15.84
N ILE A 59 13.40 -20.75 14.92
CA ILE A 59 14.86 -20.98 15.06
C ILE A 59 15.73 -19.82 14.56
N SER A 60 15.11 -18.77 13.99
CA SER A 60 15.82 -17.63 13.42
C SER A 60 15.74 -16.40 14.32
N ILE A 61 16.75 -15.54 14.24
CA ILE A 61 16.82 -14.29 15.00
C ILE A 61 16.62 -13.12 14.04
N GLY A 62 15.56 -12.34 14.26
CA GLY A 62 15.35 -11.04 13.65
C GLY A 62 16.00 -9.95 14.49
N THR A 63 16.37 -8.86 13.86
CA THR A 63 16.86 -7.66 14.55
C THR A 63 15.96 -6.47 14.30
N ARG A 64 16.01 -5.52 15.23
CA ARG A 64 15.31 -4.26 15.14
C ARG A 64 16.23 -3.13 15.57
N LEU A 65 16.35 -2.10 14.73
CA LEU A 65 17.06 -0.86 15.04
C LEU A 65 16.06 0.26 15.28
N GLU A 66 16.25 0.99 16.38
CA GLU A 66 15.38 2.07 16.83
C GLU A 66 16.18 3.34 17.04
N ILE A 67 15.65 4.50 16.60
CA ILE A 67 16.27 5.80 16.82
C ILE A 67 15.23 6.93 16.78
N SER A 68 15.44 7.97 17.60
CA SER A 68 14.62 9.18 17.59
C SER A 68 15.36 10.36 16.97
N ARG A 69 14.66 11.21 16.21
CA ARG A 69 15.18 12.48 15.67
C ARG A 69 14.26 13.65 15.96
N LEU A 70 14.80 14.71 16.54
CA LEU A 70 14.14 16.01 16.71
C LEU A 70 14.59 16.97 15.61
N ALA A 71 13.64 17.38 14.78
CA ALA A 71 13.81 18.48 13.84
C ALA A 71 13.28 19.77 14.46
N LEU A 72 14.15 20.76 14.67
CA LEU A 72 13.76 22.07 15.22
C LEU A 72 13.12 22.98 14.17
N ARG A 73 13.51 22.82 12.89
CA ARG A 73 13.00 23.58 11.74
C ARG A 73 12.49 22.62 10.68
N GLU A 74 11.52 23.07 9.89
CA GLU A 74 10.87 22.22 8.89
C GLU A 74 11.84 21.76 7.80
N ARG A 75 12.71 22.67 7.35
CA ARG A 75 13.77 22.39 6.37
C ARG A 75 14.78 21.32 6.81
N ASP A 76 14.87 21.07 8.13
CA ASP A 76 15.81 20.09 8.68
C ASP A 76 15.15 18.71 8.81
N ARG A 77 13.81 18.59 8.64
CA ARG A 77 13.07 17.32 8.81
C ARG A 77 13.52 16.25 7.82
N GLN A 78 13.53 16.56 6.53
CA GLN A 78 13.86 15.59 5.48
C GLN A 78 15.31 15.09 5.61
N PRO A 79 16.35 15.95 5.76
CA PRO A 79 17.73 15.49 5.88
C PRO A 79 17.97 14.59 7.10
N LEU A 80 17.36 14.92 8.24
CA LEU A 80 17.49 14.13 9.47
C LEU A 80 16.85 12.74 9.34
N VAL A 81 15.72 12.63 8.64
CA VAL A 81 15.08 11.33 8.38
C VAL A 81 15.92 10.53 7.35
N ALA A 82 16.44 11.18 6.32
CA ALA A 82 17.30 10.55 5.32
C ALA A 82 18.58 9.96 5.94
N GLU A 83 19.22 10.65 6.88
CA GLU A 83 20.35 10.12 7.65
C GLU A 83 20.02 8.81 8.37
N VAL A 84 18.83 8.73 8.99
CA VAL A 84 18.36 7.52 9.67
C VAL A 84 18.12 6.38 8.68
N PHE A 85 17.51 6.67 7.53
CA PHE A 85 17.31 5.67 6.48
C PHE A 85 18.62 5.15 5.90
N ARG A 86 19.61 6.02 5.66
CA ARG A 86 20.95 5.59 5.24
C ARG A 86 21.62 4.71 6.29
N MET A 87 21.46 5.04 7.58
CA MET A 87 21.95 4.20 8.68
C MET A 87 21.28 2.82 8.67
N PHE A 88 19.96 2.74 8.48
CA PHE A 88 19.24 1.47 8.42
C PHE A 88 19.68 0.62 7.23
N ARG A 89 19.89 1.23 6.07
CA ARG A 89 20.39 0.58 4.86
C ARG A 89 21.82 0.05 5.06
N GLU A 90 22.72 0.88 5.57
CA GLU A 90 24.10 0.47 5.87
C GLU A 90 24.18 -0.65 6.90
N ALA A 91 23.30 -0.66 7.91
CA ALA A 91 23.26 -1.75 8.89
C ALA A 91 22.93 -3.11 8.25
N ALA A 92 22.05 -3.14 7.24
CA ALA A 92 21.79 -4.36 6.45
C ALA A 92 22.99 -4.70 5.56
N GLU A 93 23.51 -3.74 4.81
CA GLU A 93 24.65 -3.94 3.87
C GLU A 93 25.91 -4.48 4.57
N ARG A 94 26.19 -4.01 5.80
CA ARG A 94 27.37 -4.43 6.59
C ARG A 94 27.15 -5.70 7.42
N GLY A 95 25.97 -6.32 7.36
CA GLY A 95 25.64 -7.48 8.21
C GLY A 95 25.61 -7.17 9.71
N ILE A 96 25.38 -5.91 10.09
CA ILE A 96 25.20 -5.48 11.48
C ILE A 96 23.78 -5.89 11.95
N ALA A 97 22.82 -5.86 11.03
CA ALA A 97 21.49 -6.40 11.21
C ALA A 97 21.38 -7.86 10.70
N SER A 98 20.30 -8.52 11.06
CA SER A 98 20.02 -9.92 10.73
C SER A 98 19.69 -10.17 9.26
N GLY A 99 19.48 -9.16 8.42
CA GLY A 99 19.11 -9.36 7.02
C GLY A 99 18.74 -8.05 6.34
N PRO A 100 18.10 -8.11 5.15
CA PRO A 100 17.45 -6.95 4.53
C PRO A 100 16.35 -6.36 5.42
N ILE A 101 15.95 -5.12 5.13
CA ILE A 101 14.85 -4.45 5.83
C ILE A 101 13.53 -5.15 5.46
N ASP A 102 12.88 -5.75 6.45
CA ASP A 102 11.56 -6.38 6.33
C ASP A 102 10.45 -5.33 6.41
N ARG A 103 10.56 -4.44 7.41
CA ARG A 103 9.53 -3.44 7.72
C ARG A 103 10.13 -2.20 8.35
N MET A 104 9.55 -1.04 8.07
CA MET A 104 9.86 0.20 8.77
C MET A 104 8.61 0.84 9.37
N THR A 105 8.76 1.50 10.51
CA THR A 105 7.71 2.31 11.11
C THR A 105 8.27 3.65 11.55
N VAL A 106 7.40 4.65 11.53
CA VAL A 106 7.67 6.00 12.02
C VAL A 106 6.55 6.43 12.95
N LYS A 107 6.91 6.99 14.10
CA LYS A 107 5.95 7.47 15.09
C LYS A 107 6.14 8.96 15.34
N PHE A 108 5.02 9.68 15.33
CA PHE A 108 4.92 11.09 15.69
C PHE A 108 3.47 11.50 16.01
N PRO A 109 3.25 12.57 16.81
CA PRO A 109 1.90 12.94 17.23
C PRO A 109 0.96 13.26 16.05
N ASN A 110 -0.19 12.58 16.04
CA ASN A 110 -1.27 12.65 15.03
C ASN A 110 -0.77 12.39 13.60
N ALA A 111 0.00 11.32 13.41
CA ALA A 111 0.66 11.04 12.14
C ALA A 111 -0.30 10.88 10.95
N GLU A 112 -1.52 10.40 11.20
CA GLU A 112 -2.55 10.24 10.16
C GLU A 112 -3.14 11.57 9.63
N SER A 113 -3.13 12.64 10.42
CA SER A 113 -3.77 13.92 10.06
C SER A 113 -2.79 15.04 9.72
N LYS A 114 -1.50 14.72 9.58
CA LYS A 114 -0.43 15.69 9.28
C LYS A 114 0.32 15.34 7.99
N PRO A 115 -0.25 15.62 6.79
CA PRO A 115 0.43 15.40 5.52
C PRO A 115 1.80 16.11 5.47
N ASP A 116 1.90 17.36 5.92
CA ASP A 116 3.15 18.13 5.95
C ASP A 116 4.26 17.51 6.80
N ALA A 117 3.90 16.70 7.81
CA ALA A 117 4.87 15.99 8.64
C ALA A 117 5.24 14.61 8.08
N ARG A 118 4.40 14.06 7.18
CA ARG A 118 4.66 12.83 6.41
C ARG A 118 5.55 13.09 5.20
N GLN A 119 5.37 14.22 4.51
CA GLN A 119 6.11 14.54 3.28
C GLN A 119 7.64 14.42 3.44
N PRO A 120 8.29 14.96 4.50
CA PRO A 120 9.73 14.79 4.68
C PRO A 120 10.18 13.34 4.83
N ILE A 121 9.31 12.45 5.31
CA ILE A 121 9.61 11.01 5.44
C ILE A 121 9.52 10.35 4.07
N HIS A 122 8.52 10.70 3.27
CA HIS A 122 8.38 10.24 1.89
C HIS A 122 9.61 10.64 1.05
N ASP A 123 9.95 11.93 1.06
CA ASP A 123 11.07 12.47 0.29
C ASP A 123 12.42 11.87 0.72
N ALA A 124 12.61 11.66 2.03
CA ALA A 124 13.79 10.99 2.56
C ALA A 124 13.87 9.53 2.13
N TYR A 125 12.72 8.84 2.03
CA TYR A 125 12.68 7.46 1.56
C TYR A 125 13.05 7.38 0.08
N GLU A 126 12.46 8.23 -0.77
CA GLU A 126 12.79 8.31 -2.20
C GLU A 126 14.26 8.60 -2.42
N GLU A 127 14.85 9.56 -1.70
CA GLU A 127 16.27 9.89 -1.82
C GLU A 127 17.20 8.71 -1.47
N VAL A 128 16.83 7.91 -0.46
CA VAL A 128 17.72 6.85 0.06
C VAL A 128 17.51 5.51 -0.63
N PHE A 129 16.28 5.20 -1.04
CA PHE A 129 15.93 3.89 -1.60
C PHE A 129 15.63 3.94 -3.10
N ASP A 130 15.67 5.12 -3.73
CA ASP A 130 15.36 5.31 -5.16
C ASP A 130 14.00 4.69 -5.55
N SER A 131 13.03 4.86 -4.66
CA SER A 131 11.70 4.28 -4.76
C SER A 131 10.71 5.09 -3.94
N SER A 132 9.47 5.19 -4.41
CA SER A 132 8.37 5.75 -3.63
C SER A 132 7.94 4.83 -2.48
N CYS A 133 7.38 5.43 -1.42
CA CYS A 133 6.75 4.71 -0.33
C CYS A 133 5.35 5.24 -0.03
N CYS A 134 4.61 4.49 0.76
CA CYS A 134 3.31 4.87 1.28
C CYS A 134 3.21 4.48 2.76
N PHE A 135 2.18 5.01 3.42
CA PHE A 135 1.98 4.86 4.85
C PHE A 135 0.74 4.05 5.15
N GLN A 136 0.86 3.02 5.97
CA GLN A 136 -0.28 2.30 6.55
C GLN A 136 -0.43 2.71 8.01
N ARG A 137 -1.64 3.13 8.39
CA ARG A 137 -1.98 3.43 9.79
C ARG A 137 -1.93 2.16 10.64
N MET A 138 -1.25 2.23 11.78
CA MET A 138 -1.27 1.18 12.79
C MET A 138 -2.45 1.36 13.76
N GLN A 139 -2.62 0.45 14.73
CA GLN A 139 -3.64 0.62 15.78
C GLN A 139 -3.43 1.93 16.57
N ASP A 140 -2.17 2.27 16.84
CA ASP A 140 -1.76 3.56 17.41
C ASP A 140 -1.85 4.68 16.33
N PRO A 141 -2.70 5.73 16.52
CA PRO A 141 -2.85 6.82 15.56
C PRO A 141 -1.58 7.69 15.40
N HIS A 142 -0.58 7.49 16.25
CA HIS A 142 0.71 8.16 16.15
C HIS A 142 1.73 7.38 15.33
N THR A 143 1.45 6.11 15.00
CA THR A 143 2.41 5.22 14.36
C THR A 143 1.97 4.87 12.94
N LEU A 144 2.87 5.10 11.97
CA LEU A 144 2.70 4.71 10.58
C LEU A 144 3.71 3.63 10.23
N ARG A 145 3.27 2.63 9.46
CA ARG A 145 4.13 1.66 8.80
C ARG A 145 4.45 2.16 7.40
N LEU A 146 5.73 2.14 7.03
CA LEU A 146 6.16 2.40 5.67
C LEU A 146 6.07 1.10 4.87
N GLY A 147 5.60 1.21 3.64
CA GLY A 147 5.62 0.14 2.68
C GLY A 147 5.46 0.68 1.27
N ARG A 148 5.08 -0.20 0.35
CA ARG A 148 4.86 0.17 -1.06
C ARG A 148 3.45 -0.20 -1.47
N ALA A 149 2.91 0.58 -2.40
CA ALA A 149 1.59 0.36 -2.95
C ALA A 149 1.72 -0.04 -4.42
N VAL A 150 0.94 -1.03 -4.84
CA VAL A 150 0.62 -1.26 -6.25
C VAL A 150 -0.65 -0.49 -6.53
N VAL A 151 -0.56 0.54 -7.36
CA VAL A 151 -1.72 1.33 -7.75
C VAL A 151 -2.43 0.63 -8.89
N HIS A 152 -3.69 0.27 -8.67
CA HIS A 152 -4.51 -0.39 -9.67
C HIS A 152 -5.18 0.66 -10.55
N GLN A 153 -6.09 1.44 -9.96
CA GLN A 153 -6.87 2.46 -10.68
C GLN A 153 -7.37 3.53 -9.71
N ALA A 154 -7.88 4.64 -10.23
CA ALA A 154 -8.62 5.58 -9.38
C ALA A 154 -9.84 4.88 -8.75
N LEU A 155 -10.16 5.22 -7.50
CA LEU A 155 -11.29 4.64 -6.77
C LEU A 155 -12.60 4.82 -7.54
N ILE A 156 -12.76 5.96 -8.22
CA ILE A 156 -13.96 6.24 -9.01
C ILE A 156 -14.15 5.22 -10.15
N HIS A 157 -13.08 4.81 -10.81
CA HIS A 157 -13.14 3.79 -11.86
C HIS A 157 -13.48 2.41 -11.31
N HIS A 158 -12.97 2.08 -10.13
CA HIS A 158 -13.34 0.86 -9.42
C HIS A 158 -14.83 0.85 -9.03
N LEU A 159 -15.38 1.99 -8.58
CA LEU A 159 -16.79 2.10 -8.20
C LEU A 159 -17.72 1.97 -9.42
N ARG A 160 -17.38 2.68 -10.50
CA ARG A 160 -18.12 2.69 -11.77
C ARG A 160 -17.98 1.43 -12.60
N GLU A 161 -16.99 0.60 -12.31
CA GLU A 161 -16.63 -0.56 -13.11
C GLU A 161 -16.24 -0.18 -14.55
N ASP A 162 -15.56 0.96 -14.73
CA ASP A 162 -15.19 1.50 -16.05
C ASP A 162 -13.70 1.77 -16.20
N GLY A 163 -12.88 1.10 -15.39
CA GLY A 163 -11.42 1.17 -15.46
C GLY A 163 -10.76 -0.12 -15.95
N PRO A 164 -9.42 -0.15 -16.01
CA PRO A 164 -8.65 -1.28 -16.54
C PRO A 164 -8.79 -2.59 -15.74
N TYR A 165 -9.24 -2.50 -14.48
CA TYR A 165 -9.47 -3.66 -13.62
C TYR A 165 -10.98 -3.86 -13.47
N HIS A 166 -11.49 -4.88 -14.16
CA HIS A 166 -12.91 -5.17 -14.25
C HIS A 166 -13.21 -6.56 -13.70
N SER A 167 -14.25 -6.69 -12.88
CA SER A 167 -14.57 -7.94 -12.17
C SER A 167 -14.93 -9.10 -13.07
N ASP A 168 -15.49 -8.85 -14.26
CA ASP A 168 -15.77 -9.89 -15.27
C ASP A 168 -14.51 -10.68 -15.70
N HIS A 169 -13.32 -10.11 -15.51
CA HIS A 169 -12.05 -10.79 -15.78
C HIS A 169 -11.60 -11.70 -14.64
N GLN A 170 -12.13 -11.54 -13.42
CA GLN A 170 -11.72 -12.30 -12.25
C GLN A 170 -11.84 -13.83 -12.47
N PRO A 171 -12.94 -14.38 -13.00
CA PRO A 171 -13.03 -15.81 -13.28
C PRO A 171 -11.96 -16.30 -14.27
N ARG A 172 -11.56 -15.46 -15.23
CA ARG A 172 -10.50 -15.79 -16.21
C ARG A 172 -9.14 -15.89 -15.53
N VAL A 173 -8.82 -14.91 -14.69
CA VAL A 173 -7.57 -14.84 -13.91
C VAL A 173 -7.49 -16.00 -12.93
N GLU A 174 -8.58 -16.31 -12.22
CA GLU A 174 -8.65 -17.43 -11.28
C GLU A 174 -8.44 -18.79 -11.97
N ARG A 175 -8.97 -18.98 -13.18
CA ARG A 175 -8.72 -20.21 -13.98
C ARG A 175 -7.24 -20.38 -14.31
N VAL A 176 -6.59 -19.32 -14.80
CA VAL A 176 -5.15 -19.34 -15.13
C VAL A 176 -4.33 -19.60 -13.87
N HIS A 177 -4.57 -18.83 -12.81
CA HIS A 177 -3.85 -18.97 -11.54
C HIS A 177 -4.02 -20.37 -10.93
N SER A 178 -5.24 -20.92 -10.95
CA SER A 178 -5.52 -22.26 -10.44
C SER A 178 -4.79 -23.35 -11.23
N GLU A 179 -4.72 -23.24 -12.56
CA GLU A 179 -4.01 -24.22 -13.37
C GLU A 179 -2.49 -24.18 -13.12
N LEU A 180 -1.93 -22.98 -12.96
CA LEU A 180 -0.52 -22.80 -12.59
C LEU A 180 -0.21 -23.39 -11.20
N GLY A 181 -1.12 -23.24 -10.24
CA GLY A 181 -0.97 -23.76 -8.88
C GLY A 181 -1.12 -25.29 -8.74
N ARG A 182 -1.71 -25.99 -9.73
CA ARG A 182 -1.98 -27.45 -9.63
C ARG A 182 -0.74 -28.33 -9.70
N ARG A 183 0.36 -27.85 -10.31
CA ARG A 183 1.60 -28.62 -10.48
C ARG A 183 2.83 -27.76 -10.15
N PRO A 184 3.09 -27.51 -8.85
CA PRO A 184 4.33 -26.87 -8.43
C PRO A 184 5.51 -27.70 -8.98
N GLY A 185 6.43 -27.06 -9.69
CA GLY A 185 7.54 -27.71 -10.43
C GLY A 185 7.39 -27.73 -11.95
N ARG A 186 6.18 -27.90 -12.50
CA ARG A 186 5.98 -27.99 -13.97
C ARG A 186 6.21 -26.66 -14.69
N TYR A 187 6.00 -25.57 -13.95
CA TYR A 187 5.94 -24.21 -14.44
C TYR A 187 7.04 -23.33 -13.82
N GLU A 188 7.99 -23.93 -13.11
CA GLU A 188 9.13 -23.23 -12.53
C GLU A 188 10.02 -22.60 -13.60
N GLY A 189 10.65 -21.48 -13.26
CA GLY A 189 11.47 -20.71 -14.20
C GLY A 189 10.68 -19.79 -15.13
N TYR A 190 9.35 -19.81 -15.05
CA TYR A 190 8.48 -18.89 -15.79
C TYR A 190 7.75 -17.93 -14.85
N GLN A 191 7.58 -16.70 -15.31
CA GLN A 191 6.75 -15.68 -14.66
C GLN A 191 5.49 -15.42 -15.48
N TYR A 192 4.39 -15.07 -14.82
CA TYR A 192 3.05 -14.96 -15.44
C TYR A 192 2.39 -13.63 -15.13
N PHE A 193 1.81 -13.01 -16.14
CA PHE A 193 1.34 -11.62 -16.07
C PHE A 193 0.05 -11.40 -16.85
N VAL A 194 -0.60 -10.29 -16.55
CA VAL A 194 -1.74 -9.74 -17.26
C VAL A 194 -1.33 -8.40 -17.86
N GLU A 195 -1.62 -8.20 -19.13
CA GLU A 195 -1.62 -6.89 -19.77
C GLU A 195 -3.07 -6.39 -19.86
N PRO A 196 -3.45 -5.39 -19.05
CA PRO A 196 -4.73 -4.72 -19.21
C PRO A 196 -4.68 -3.78 -20.41
N ILE A 197 -5.59 -3.98 -21.36
CA ILE A 197 -5.79 -3.08 -22.50
C ILE A 197 -7.03 -2.24 -22.19
N PHE A 198 -6.85 -0.93 -22.13
CA PHE A 198 -7.93 -0.03 -21.75
C PHE A 198 -7.97 1.20 -22.64
N THR A 199 -9.13 1.39 -23.26
CA THR A 199 -9.51 2.62 -23.95
C THR A 199 -10.68 3.24 -23.18
N PRO A 200 -10.62 4.53 -22.77
CA PRO A 200 -11.72 5.18 -22.08
C PRO A 200 -13.05 5.06 -22.85
N GLY A 201 -14.09 4.56 -22.18
CA GLY A 201 -15.43 4.37 -22.76
C GLY A 201 -15.64 3.01 -23.45
N GLU A 202 -14.58 2.21 -23.61
CA GLU A 202 -14.66 0.83 -24.08
C GLU A 202 -14.59 -0.14 -22.91
N HIS A 203 -15.12 -1.35 -23.10
CA HIS A 203 -14.93 -2.42 -22.11
C HIS A 203 -13.45 -2.83 -22.12
N PRO A 204 -12.76 -2.87 -20.97
CA PRO A 204 -11.36 -3.24 -20.91
C PRO A 204 -11.16 -4.68 -21.40
N GLU A 205 -9.98 -4.96 -21.96
CA GLU A 205 -9.57 -6.32 -22.32
C GLU A 205 -8.36 -6.74 -21.50
N VAL A 206 -8.13 -8.05 -21.42
CA VAL A 206 -6.94 -8.62 -20.78
C VAL A 206 -6.26 -9.62 -21.69
N VAL A 207 -4.95 -9.49 -21.79
CA VAL A 207 -4.08 -10.47 -22.45
C VAL A 207 -3.20 -11.13 -21.40
N PHE A 208 -3.16 -12.47 -21.42
CA PHE A 208 -2.32 -13.24 -20.51
C PHE A 208 -0.95 -13.47 -21.13
N HIS A 209 0.10 -13.19 -20.37
CA HIS A 209 1.48 -13.36 -20.79
C HIS A 209 2.23 -14.31 -19.87
N TYR A 210 3.27 -14.93 -20.42
CA TYR A 210 4.30 -15.59 -19.63
C TYR A 210 5.69 -15.28 -20.18
N SER A 211 6.67 -15.26 -19.29
CA SER A 211 8.06 -14.95 -19.60
C SER A 211 8.99 -16.02 -19.06
N GLY A 212 10.05 -16.31 -19.79
CA GLY A 212 11.11 -17.26 -19.46
C GLY A 212 12.24 -17.19 -20.49
N ASP A 213 13.18 -18.13 -20.44
CA ASP A 213 14.30 -18.17 -21.39
C ASP A 213 13.82 -18.47 -22.82
N GLU A 214 12.91 -19.44 -22.96
CA GLU A 214 12.35 -19.90 -24.22
C GLU A 214 10.84 -20.20 -24.12
N PRO A 215 10.07 -20.06 -25.21
CA PRO A 215 8.65 -20.40 -25.23
C PRO A 215 8.43 -21.87 -24.90
N SER A 216 7.42 -22.15 -24.09
CA SER A 216 7.04 -23.51 -23.71
C SER A 216 5.72 -23.89 -24.35
N ARG A 217 5.81 -24.75 -25.38
CA ARG A 217 4.64 -25.34 -26.03
C ARG A 217 3.76 -26.11 -25.04
N ILE A 218 4.34 -26.64 -23.97
CA ILE A 218 3.61 -27.36 -22.92
C ILE A 218 2.70 -26.39 -22.16
N ILE A 219 3.18 -25.20 -21.81
CA ILE A 219 2.39 -24.15 -21.15
C ILE A 219 1.24 -23.73 -22.06
N GLU A 220 1.55 -23.37 -23.31
CA GLU A 220 0.56 -22.87 -24.27
C GLU A 220 -0.57 -23.87 -24.53
N VAL A 221 -0.23 -25.14 -24.78
CA VAL A 221 -1.23 -26.20 -25.01
C VAL A 221 -2.03 -26.46 -23.74
N THR A 222 -1.37 -26.54 -22.58
CA THR A 222 -2.06 -26.85 -21.32
C THR A 222 -3.04 -25.74 -20.95
N MET A 223 -2.63 -24.47 -21.03
CA MET A 223 -3.51 -23.34 -20.72
C MET A 223 -4.70 -23.31 -21.66
N ARG A 224 -4.48 -23.42 -22.97
CA ARG A 224 -5.57 -23.45 -23.94
C ARG A 224 -6.58 -24.58 -23.67
N GLN A 225 -6.11 -25.75 -23.24
CA GLN A 225 -6.96 -26.90 -22.96
C GLN A 225 -7.63 -26.88 -21.58
N LYS A 226 -7.04 -26.22 -20.58
CA LYS A 226 -7.45 -26.33 -19.16
C LYS A 226 -8.02 -25.04 -18.57
N SER A 227 -7.59 -23.88 -19.05
CA SER A 227 -8.13 -22.58 -18.65
C SER A 227 -8.95 -21.89 -19.74
N GLU A 228 -8.91 -22.42 -20.98
CA GLU A 228 -9.49 -21.82 -22.20
C GLU A 228 -8.84 -20.48 -22.59
N GLU A 229 -7.77 -20.10 -21.89
CA GLU A 229 -7.03 -18.85 -22.14
C GLU A 229 -5.78 -19.12 -22.97
N THR A 230 -5.46 -18.17 -23.85
CA THR A 230 -4.21 -18.21 -24.63
C THR A 230 -3.17 -17.34 -23.97
N LEU A 231 -2.08 -17.95 -23.51
CA LEU A 231 -0.94 -17.22 -22.96
C LEU A 231 0.06 -16.89 -24.07
N GLN A 232 0.47 -15.63 -24.16
CA GLN A 232 1.46 -15.17 -25.12
C GLN A 232 2.85 -15.15 -24.50
N PHE A 233 3.80 -15.84 -25.13
CA PHE A 233 5.19 -15.81 -24.70
C PHE A 233 5.80 -14.44 -24.95
N MET A 234 6.53 -13.93 -23.96
CA MET A 234 7.33 -12.72 -24.08
C MET A 234 8.73 -12.96 -23.52
N LYS A 235 9.74 -12.32 -24.12
CA LYS A 235 11.11 -12.35 -23.58
C LYS A 235 11.18 -11.48 -22.32
N SER A 236 11.88 -11.95 -21.29
CA SER A 236 12.06 -11.20 -20.03
C SER A 236 12.67 -9.81 -20.24
N LYS A 237 13.49 -9.62 -21.27
CA LYS A 237 14.05 -8.29 -21.63
C LYS A 237 12.98 -7.30 -22.10
N THR A 238 11.98 -7.77 -22.85
CA THR A 238 10.89 -6.93 -23.34
C THR A 238 10.02 -6.46 -22.18
N MET A 239 9.69 -7.36 -21.25
CA MET A 239 8.96 -7.02 -20.03
C MET A 239 9.72 -5.99 -19.17
N ARG A 240 11.03 -6.18 -18.98
CA ARG A 240 11.86 -5.26 -18.20
C ARG A 240 11.99 -3.87 -18.84
N ALA A 241 11.76 -3.74 -20.14
CA ALA A 241 11.81 -2.46 -20.83
C ALA A 241 10.58 -1.58 -20.55
N ASP A 242 9.42 -2.19 -20.29
CA ASP A 242 8.18 -1.50 -19.93
C ASP A 242 7.42 -2.29 -18.85
N PRO A 243 7.91 -2.25 -17.59
CA PRO A 243 7.28 -3.00 -16.50
C PRO A 243 5.90 -2.45 -16.12
N SER A 244 5.60 -1.18 -16.42
CA SER A 244 4.31 -0.53 -16.14
C SER A 244 3.15 -1.13 -16.92
N ARG A 245 3.43 -1.74 -18.07
CA ARG A 245 2.43 -2.38 -18.93
C ARG A 245 1.92 -3.71 -18.39
N PHE A 246 2.68 -4.37 -17.51
CA PHE A 246 2.39 -5.73 -17.05
C PHE A 246 2.08 -5.75 -15.56
N VAL A 247 1.03 -6.50 -15.21
CA VAL A 247 0.56 -6.68 -13.84
C VAL A 247 0.69 -8.15 -13.48
N SER A 248 1.07 -8.47 -12.24
CA SER A 248 1.06 -9.87 -11.79
C SER A 248 -0.37 -10.40 -11.76
N LEU A 249 -0.57 -11.71 -11.94
CA LEU A 249 -1.91 -12.33 -11.84
C LEU A 249 -2.59 -12.01 -10.49
N ILE A 250 -1.81 -11.98 -9.41
CA ILE A 250 -2.28 -11.71 -8.05
C ILE A 250 -2.70 -10.24 -7.91
N ASP A 251 -1.88 -9.30 -8.39
CA ASP A 251 -2.20 -7.88 -8.32
C ASP A 251 -3.45 -7.56 -9.19
N TYR A 252 -3.58 -8.17 -10.36
CA TYR A 252 -4.75 -7.98 -11.21
C TYR A 252 -6.03 -8.52 -10.55
N ASP A 253 -6.00 -9.73 -10.00
CA ASP A 253 -7.10 -10.31 -9.24
C ASP A 253 -7.53 -9.38 -8.09
N GLN A 254 -6.57 -8.86 -7.32
CA GLN A 254 -6.86 -7.92 -6.24
C GLN A 254 -7.46 -6.60 -6.75
N GLY A 255 -6.95 -6.05 -7.86
CA GLY A 255 -7.47 -4.84 -8.47
C GLY A 255 -8.89 -4.97 -9.03
N ALA A 256 -9.23 -6.16 -9.56
CA ALA A 256 -10.51 -6.47 -10.20
C ALA A 256 -11.60 -6.93 -9.22
N ARG A 257 -11.23 -7.37 -8.01
CA ARG A 257 -12.18 -7.88 -7.01
C ARG A 257 -13.19 -6.83 -6.58
N ARG A 258 -14.46 -7.13 -6.83
CA ARG A 258 -15.59 -6.33 -6.37
C ARG A 258 -15.94 -6.63 -4.92
N PHE A 259 -16.06 -5.56 -4.13
CA PHE A 259 -16.61 -5.60 -2.77
C PHE A 259 -15.89 -6.55 -1.79
N GLY A 260 -14.77 -6.09 -1.22
CA GLY A 260 -14.12 -6.76 -0.08
C GLY A 260 -12.84 -6.06 0.34
N ARG A 261 -12.74 -5.65 1.62
CA ARG A 261 -11.55 -5.05 2.27
C ARG A 261 -10.67 -4.22 1.32
N LEU A 262 -11.29 -3.24 0.68
CA LEU A 262 -10.65 -2.39 -0.32
C LEU A 262 -9.59 -1.53 0.37
N TRP A 263 -8.38 -1.48 -0.17
CA TRP A 263 -7.38 -0.51 0.27
C TRP A 263 -7.44 0.70 -0.65
N VAL A 264 -7.62 1.86 -0.04
CA VAL A 264 -7.59 3.15 -0.73
C VAL A 264 -6.41 3.95 -0.26
N MET A 265 -5.75 4.66 -1.17
CA MET A 265 -4.67 5.57 -0.87
C MET A 265 -5.06 7.00 -1.20
N GLN A 266 -4.81 7.90 -0.25
CA GLN A 266 -5.03 9.34 -0.37
C GLN A 266 -3.83 10.04 0.29
N GLU A 267 -3.17 10.95 -0.43
CA GLU A 267 -1.99 11.67 0.09
C GLU A 267 -0.92 10.74 0.70
N GLY A 268 -0.66 9.62 0.01
CA GLY A 268 0.29 8.58 0.45
C GLY A 268 -0.15 7.76 1.67
N LEU A 269 -1.33 8.01 2.24
CA LEU A 269 -1.86 7.29 3.40
C LEU A 269 -2.91 6.26 2.97
N LEU A 270 -2.70 5.02 3.39
CA LEU A 270 -3.57 3.88 3.15
C LEU A 270 -4.67 3.79 4.20
N ARG A 271 -5.88 3.51 3.71
CA ARG A 271 -7.07 3.29 4.53
C ARG A 271 -7.80 2.07 4.01
N ARG A 272 -8.33 1.28 4.94
CA ARG A 272 -9.19 0.16 4.58
C ARG A 272 -10.63 0.64 4.52
N LEU A 273 -11.28 0.42 3.39
CA LEU A 273 -12.68 0.65 3.19
C LEU A 273 -13.40 -0.70 3.22
N ASP A 274 -14.21 -0.88 4.26
CA ASP A 274 -14.94 -2.12 4.45
C ASP A 274 -16.16 -2.15 3.52
N ARG A 275 -16.58 -3.37 3.15
CA ARG A 275 -17.62 -3.60 2.14
C ARG A 275 -18.96 -2.99 2.54
N GLU A 276 -19.23 -2.97 3.83
CA GLU A 276 -20.45 -2.49 4.44
C GLU A 276 -20.67 -0.99 4.20
N TRP A 277 -19.58 -0.22 4.07
CA TRP A 277 -19.60 1.24 3.99
C TRP A 277 -19.44 1.76 2.55
N LEU A 278 -18.93 0.92 1.64
CA LEU A 278 -18.76 1.26 0.23
C LEU A 278 -20.07 1.77 -0.44
N PRO A 279 -21.25 1.17 -0.16
CA PRO A 279 -22.52 1.66 -0.68
C PRO A 279 -22.83 3.11 -0.34
N LEU A 280 -22.33 3.64 0.79
CA LEU A 280 -22.62 5.01 1.21
C LEU A 280 -21.97 6.03 0.27
N ILE A 281 -20.81 5.72 -0.31
CA ILE A 281 -20.13 6.63 -1.24
C ILE A 281 -21.04 6.97 -2.44
N TYR A 282 -21.81 5.99 -2.92
CA TYR A 282 -22.76 6.19 -4.03
C TYR A 282 -23.87 7.19 -3.69
N LEU A 283 -24.20 7.42 -2.41
CA LEU A 283 -25.21 8.42 -2.04
C LEU A 283 -24.75 9.85 -2.34
N PHE A 284 -23.44 10.07 -2.42
CA PHE A 284 -22.86 11.36 -2.75
C PHE A 284 -22.62 11.55 -4.26
N MET A 285 -23.01 10.59 -5.09
CA MET A 285 -22.86 10.66 -6.54
C MET A 285 -24.16 11.08 -7.22
N ASP A 286 -24.08 11.45 -8.50
CA ASP A 286 -25.24 11.60 -9.38
C ASP A 286 -25.67 10.25 -10.01
N GLU A 287 -26.67 10.30 -10.87
CA GLU A 287 -27.25 9.11 -11.53
C GLU A 287 -26.24 8.40 -12.45
N ASP A 288 -25.28 9.16 -13.00
CA ASP A 288 -24.20 8.67 -13.86
C ASP A 288 -22.95 8.28 -13.06
N LEU A 289 -23.07 8.18 -11.73
CA LEU A 289 -21.99 7.86 -10.80
C LEU A 289 -20.81 8.85 -10.85
N ASN A 290 -21.05 10.09 -11.22
CA ASN A 290 -20.07 11.16 -11.07
C ASN A 290 -20.19 11.81 -9.70
N PRO A 291 -19.08 12.13 -9.02
CA PRO A 291 -19.10 12.85 -7.76
C PRO A 291 -19.22 14.37 -7.99
N PRO A 292 -20.32 15.04 -7.58
CA PRO A 292 -20.40 16.50 -7.48
C PRO A 292 -19.63 16.99 -6.24
N LEU A 293 -18.33 17.25 -6.39
CA LEU A 293 -17.40 17.53 -5.29
C LEU A 293 -17.69 18.84 -4.51
N ASP A 294 -18.41 19.76 -5.14
CA ASP A 294 -18.83 21.03 -4.53
C ASP A 294 -20.22 20.95 -3.87
N ALA A 295 -20.93 19.83 -4.05
CA ALA A 295 -22.26 19.65 -3.45
C ALA A 295 -22.15 19.22 -1.99
N THR A 296 -23.02 19.77 -1.16
CA THR A 296 -23.21 19.35 0.23
C THR A 296 -24.62 18.81 0.39
N PHE A 297 -24.78 17.79 1.23
CA PHE A 297 -26.05 17.10 1.47
C PHE A 297 -26.42 17.15 2.94
N THR A 298 -27.70 17.34 3.26
CA THR A 298 -28.20 17.12 4.62
C THR A 298 -28.30 15.63 4.92
N TRP A 299 -28.48 15.29 6.19
CA TRP A 299 -28.75 13.93 6.59
C TRP A 299 -30.03 13.39 5.94
N GLU A 300 -31.10 14.20 5.89
CA GLU A 300 -32.39 13.81 5.31
C GLU A 300 -32.28 13.56 3.80
N GLU A 301 -31.50 14.38 3.08
CA GLU A 301 -31.23 14.19 1.65
C GLU A 301 -30.49 12.86 1.41
N LEU A 302 -29.46 12.56 2.22
CA LEU A 302 -28.74 11.30 2.14
C LEU A 302 -29.64 10.10 2.52
N TYR A 303 -30.52 10.25 3.50
CA TYR A 303 -31.45 9.22 3.90
C TYR A 303 -32.45 8.89 2.78
N GLU A 304 -33.02 9.90 2.11
CA GLU A 304 -33.90 9.65 0.97
C GLU A 304 -33.15 8.98 -0.20
N ARG A 305 -31.91 9.40 -0.47
CA ARG A 305 -31.05 8.72 -1.45
C ARG A 305 -30.79 7.26 -1.05
N GLN A 306 -30.55 6.98 0.23
CA GLN A 306 -30.36 5.62 0.75
C GLN A 306 -31.55 4.72 0.46
N ARG A 307 -32.78 5.24 0.61
CA ARG A 307 -34.02 4.48 0.43
C ARG A 307 -34.20 3.96 -0.99
N VAL A 308 -33.77 4.74 -1.97
CA VAL A 308 -33.94 4.42 -3.40
C VAL A 308 -32.68 3.85 -4.05
N SER A 309 -31.52 3.94 -3.38
CA SER A 309 -30.24 3.51 -3.94
C SER A 309 -30.21 2.02 -4.29
N PRO A 310 -29.86 1.65 -5.54
CA PRO A 310 -29.69 0.25 -5.93
C PRO A 310 -28.45 -0.38 -5.27
N TYR A 311 -27.46 0.44 -4.90
CA TYR A 311 -26.18 -0.01 -4.32
C TYR A 311 -26.27 -0.32 -2.83
N VAL A 312 -27.24 0.27 -2.12
CA VAL A 312 -27.48 -0.01 -0.69
C VAL A 312 -28.25 -1.32 -0.53
N PRO A 313 -27.76 -2.27 0.31
CA PRO A 313 -28.47 -3.52 0.59
C PRO A 313 -29.90 -3.26 1.05
N ARG A 314 -30.87 -4.01 0.52
CA ARG A 314 -32.30 -3.80 0.80
C ARG A 314 -32.63 -3.71 2.29
N ALA A 315 -31.98 -4.54 3.12
CA ALA A 315 -32.17 -4.56 4.57
C ALA A 315 -31.72 -3.28 5.28
N GLN A 316 -30.83 -2.48 4.67
CA GLN A 316 -30.29 -1.26 5.26
C GLN A 316 -30.93 0.01 4.74
N ARG A 317 -31.76 -0.06 3.69
CA ARG A 317 -32.33 1.12 3.01
C ARG A 317 -33.16 2.03 3.92
N LEU A 318 -33.83 1.46 4.91
CA LEU A 318 -34.67 2.16 5.88
C LEU A 318 -34.01 2.31 7.26
N SER A 319 -32.71 2.00 7.37
CA SER A 319 -31.98 2.06 8.63
C SER A 319 -31.31 3.42 8.78
N SER A 320 -31.79 4.23 9.72
CA SER A 320 -31.15 5.50 10.10
C SER A 320 -29.79 5.24 10.78
N THR A 321 -29.73 4.25 11.66
CA THR A 321 -28.49 3.85 12.34
C THR A 321 -27.41 3.40 11.37
N PHE A 322 -27.79 2.73 10.28
CA PHE A 322 -26.84 2.38 9.23
C PHE A 322 -26.23 3.64 8.60
N LEU A 323 -27.07 4.62 8.24
CA LEU A 323 -26.59 5.88 7.67
C LEU A 323 -25.62 6.60 8.62
N ASP A 324 -25.98 6.73 9.90
CA ASP A 324 -25.17 7.40 10.92
C ASP A 324 -23.79 6.76 11.05
N ILE A 325 -23.75 5.43 11.24
CA ILE A 325 -22.50 4.68 11.37
C ILE A 325 -21.66 4.83 10.10
N CYS A 326 -22.28 4.73 8.91
CA CYS A 326 -21.54 4.85 7.66
C CYS A 326 -20.91 6.24 7.51
N ILE A 327 -21.66 7.32 7.81
CA ILE A 327 -21.16 8.69 7.72
C ILE A 327 -19.99 8.90 8.68
N GLU A 328 -20.12 8.42 9.92
CA GLU A 328 -19.04 8.45 10.91
C GLU A 328 -17.79 7.73 10.38
N ARG A 329 -17.95 6.50 9.87
CA ARG A 329 -16.83 5.69 9.36
C ARG A 329 -16.15 6.27 8.13
N LEU A 330 -16.91 6.86 7.20
CA LEU A 330 -16.33 7.55 6.04
C LEU A 330 -15.65 8.86 6.43
N SER A 331 -16.16 9.56 7.45
CA SER A 331 -15.54 10.78 7.99
C SER A 331 -14.23 10.50 8.71
N GLU A 332 -14.16 9.45 9.54
CA GLU A 332 -12.92 8.96 10.15
C GLU A 332 -11.84 8.61 9.09
N ARG A 333 -12.28 8.26 7.88
CA ARG A 333 -11.42 7.92 6.72
C ARG A 333 -11.25 9.09 5.76
N PHE A 334 -11.71 10.29 6.12
CA PHE A 334 -11.65 11.54 5.34
C PHE A 334 -12.09 11.39 3.87
N LEU A 335 -13.04 10.48 3.62
CA LEU A 335 -13.71 10.36 2.32
C LEU A 335 -14.94 11.27 2.27
N VAL A 336 -15.53 11.54 3.43
CA VAL A 336 -16.64 12.47 3.64
C VAL A 336 -16.21 13.53 4.65
N LEU A 337 -16.59 14.78 4.40
CA LEU A 337 -16.30 15.92 5.29
C LEU A 337 -17.62 16.49 5.84
N PRO A 338 -17.73 16.70 7.17
CA PRO A 338 -18.84 17.43 7.76
C PRO A 338 -18.65 18.94 7.60
N GLU A 339 -19.69 19.64 7.17
CA GLU A 339 -19.72 21.09 6.97
C GLU A 339 -21.02 21.68 7.50
N GLY A 340 -20.98 22.23 8.72
CA GLY A 340 -22.12 22.96 9.30
C GLY A 340 -23.41 22.12 9.41
N GLY A 341 -23.30 20.82 9.71
CA GLY A 341 -24.44 19.90 9.76
C GLY A 341 -24.83 19.28 8.41
N ARG A 342 -24.08 19.60 7.34
CA ARG A 342 -24.15 18.93 6.04
C ARG A 342 -22.92 18.05 5.84
N PHE A 343 -22.95 17.22 4.81
CA PHE A 343 -21.89 16.30 4.45
C PHE A 343 -21.55 16.44 2.98
N ARG A 344 -20.28 16.30 2.62
CA ARG A 344 -19.85 16.23 1.22
C ARG A 344 -18.72 15.23 1.02
N LEU A 345 -18.50 14.80 -0.22
CA LEU A 345 -17.27 14.08 -0.56
C LEU A 345 -16.07 14.99 -0.41
N GLN A 346 -14.94 14.38 -0.06
CA GLN A 346 -13.67 15.09 0.01
C GLN A 346 -13.30 15.70 -1.37
N PRO A 347 -12.78 16.95 -1.44
CA PRO A 347 -12.53 17.64 -2.71
C PRO A 347 -11.63 16.90 -3.70
N LEU A 348 -10.65 16.16 -3.21
CA LEU A 348 -9.70 15.36 -4.00
C LEU A 348 -10.16 13.90 -4.16
N PHE A 349 -11.47 13.61 -4.02
CA PHE A 349 -11.98 12.24 -4.07
C PHE A 349 -11.61 11.53 -5.39
N ARG A 350 -11.51 12.28 -6.49
CA ARG A 350 -11.07 11.76 -7.80
C ARG A 350 -9.61 11.30 -7.81
N GLU A 351 -8.79 11.79 -6.90
CA GLU A 351 -7.37 11.42 -6.74
C GLU A 351 -7.18 10.21 -5.82
N VAL A 352 -8.25 9.76 -5.13
CA VAL A 352 -8.17 8.57 -4.27
C VAL A 352 -7.93 7.35 -5.14
N GLN A 353 -6.92 6.56 -4.80
CA GLN A 353 -6.48 5.41 -5.58
C GLN A 353 -6.93 4.10 -4.92
N HIS A 354 -7.39 3.14 -5.71
CA HIS A 354 -7.51 1.74 -5.30
C HIS A 354 -6.14 1.06 -5.45
N VAL A 355 -5.65 0.46 -4.37
CA VAL A 355 -4.29 -0.06 -4.31
C VAL A 355 -4.19 -1.39 -3.55
N THR A 356 -3.06 -2.07 -3.68
CA THR A 356 -2.63 -3.10 -2.73
C THR A 356 -1.39 -2.64 -1.97
N PHE A 357 -1.40 -2.80 -0.65
CA PHE A 357 -0.24 -2.53 0.20
C PHE A 357 0.64 -3.75 0.40
N TYR A 358 1.95 -3.54 0.29
CA TYR A 358 2.98 -4.52 0.65
C TYR A 358 3.95 -3.91 1.67
N GLU A 359 4.36 -4.72 2.63
CA GLU A 359 5.54 -4.40 3.45
C GLU A 359 6.80 -4.39 2.58
N LEU A 360 7.83 -3.67 3.02
CA LEU A 360 9.03 -3.44 2.22
C LEU A 360 9.69 -4.75 1.77
N GLY A 361 9.97 -5.67 2.70
CA GLY A 361 10.58 -6.97 2.37
C GLY A 361 9.68 -7.90 1.56
N HIS A 362 8.36 -7.68 1.56
CA HIS A 362 7.41 -8.45 0.76
C HIS A 362 7.25 -7.91 -0.66
N TYR A 363 7.37 -6.60 -0.85
CA TYR A 363 7.19 -5.99 -2.17
C TYR A 363 8.26 -6.46 -3.16
N ASP A 364 9.52 -6.56 -2.73
CA ASP A 364 10.61 -7.00 -3.60
C ASP A 364 10.45 -8.47 -4.02
N LYS A 365 9.75 -9.27 -3.22
CA LYS A 365 9.44 -10.68 -3.49
C LYS A 365 8.18 -10.86 -4.35
N ARG A 366 7.42 -9.79 -4.63
CA ARG A 366 6.10 -9.88 -5.27
C ARG A 366 6.15 -10.32 -6.73
N LEU A 367 7.25 -10.03 -7.44
CA LEU A 367 7.37 -10.29 -8.88
C LEU A 367 7.96 -11.67 -9.21
N GLY A 368 8.35 -12.45 -8.19
CA GLY A 368 9.02 -13.74 -8.36
C GLY A 368 10.49 -13.57 -8.68
#